data_AF-A0A7Y7NCE6-F1
#
_entry.id   AF-A0A7Y7NCE6-F1
#
_cell.length_a   1.000
_cell.length_b   1.000
_cell.length_c   1.000
_cell.angle_alpha   90.00
_cell.angle_beta   90.00
_cell.angle_gamma   90.00
#
_symmetry.space_group_name_H-M   'P 1'
#
loop_
_entity.id
_entity.type
_entity.pdbx_description
1 polymer ?
#
loop_
_entity_poly.entity_id
_entity_poly.type
_entity_poly.pdbx_seq_one_letter_code
_entity_poly.pdbx_strand_id
1 'polypeptide(L)'
;MEGSKLVSILIDSGKKISVMEPPVEARTFGFLELKEDHIEAFLDGNLDVLFSGDDNALSLLPVGRQVPNEFGGECDLVAIDSEGCIVIIEIKRDPKDCKARVEAFEMQAIRYASSFALIESPDDLAEQVYVPYLRKYKSDKIAGLGMGLLPHLELRNLGTWSYHPIRNSITSGFSYTK
;
A
#
# COMPACT_ATOMS: atom_id res chain seq x y z
N MET A 1 -19.02 16.00 -3.28
CA MET A 1 -19.31 16.39 -1.87
C MET A 1 -18.01 16.86 -1.28
N GLU A 2 -17.95 18.12 -0.86
CA GLU A 2 -16.75 18.71 -0.28
C GLU A 2 -16.54 18.07 1.10
N GLY A 3 -15.43 17.35 1.27
CA GLY A 3 -15.10 16.62 2.49
C GLY A 3 -14.99 17.56 3.69
N SER A 4 -15.32 17.05 4.88
CA SER A 4 -15.29 17.80 6.14
C SER A 4 -13.92 18.46 6.36
N LYS A 5 -13.86 19.80 6.33
CA LYS A 5 -12.63 20.56 6.60
C LYS A 5 -12.33 20.55 8.10
N LEU A 6 -11.20 19.96 8.51
CA LEU A 6 -10.69 20.10 9.87
C LEU A 6 -10.14 21.52 10.05
N VAL A 7 -10.60 22.21 11.10
CA VAL A 7 -10.20 23.58 11.42
C VAL A 7 -9.59 23.61 12.81
N SER A 8 -8.33 24.04 12.90
CA SER A 8 -7.66 24.22 14.19
C SER A 8 -8.25 25.42 14.92
N ILE A 9 -8.71 25.22 16.16
CA ILE A 9 -9.25 26.27 17.02
C ILE A 9 -8.36 26.46 18.24
N LEU A 10 -8.06 27.72 18.55
CA LEU A 10 -7.53 28.12 19.85
C LEU A 10 -8.71 28.51 20.74
N ILE A 11 -8.80 27.88 21.90
CA ILE A 11 -9.75 28.26 22.94
C ILE A 11 -8.97 29.08 23.96
N ASP A 12 -8.98 30.40 23.79
CA ASP A 12 -8.51 31.28 24.85
C ASP A 12 -9.51 31.25 26.01
N SER A 13 -8.98 31.30 27.23
CA SER A 13 -9.53 31.02 28.56
C SER A 13 -10.87 31.72 28.88
N GLY A 14 -11.89 31.45 28.07
CA GLY A 14 -13.29 31.70 28.37
C GLY A 14 -14.09 32.64 27.46
N LYS A 15 -13.73 33.01 26.21
CA LYS A 15 -14.73 33.68 25.32
C LYS A 15 -14.46 33.89 23.81
N LYS A 16 -13.33 33.49 23.23
CA LYS A 16 -13.08 33.74 21.79
C LYS A 16 -12.54 32.48 21.11
N ILE A 17 -13.33 31.94 20.20
CA ILE A 17 -12.87 30.93 19.24
C ILE A 17 -12.26 31.70 18.07
N SER A 18 -10.94 31.65 17.93
CA SER A 18 -10.27 32.10 16.72
C SER A 18 -9.95 30.89 15.85
N VAL A 19 -10.43 30.92 14.61
CA VAL A 19 -9.99 29.99 13.58
C VAL A 19 -8.54 30.33 13.26
N MET A 20 -7.64 29.38 13.50
CA MET A 20 -6.27 29.45 13.00
C MET A 20 -6.17 28.43 11.86
N GLU A 21 -5.73 28.89 10.70
CA GLU A 21 -5.14 27.98 9.72
C GLU A 21 -3.64 27.99 10.02
N PRO A 22 -3.13 27.05 10.86
CA PRO A 22 -1.70 26.94 11.04
C PRO A 22 -1.06 26.71 9.65
N PRO A 23 0.12 27.30 9.38
CA PRO A 23 0.81 27.05 8.14
C PRO A 23 1.01 25.54 7.98
N VAL A 24 0.54 25.00 6.86
CA VAL A 24 0.83 23.61 6.50
C VAL A 24 2.28 23.58 6.05
N GLU A 25 3.13 22.90 6.81
CA GLU A 25 4.55 22.78 6.52
C GLU A 25 4.85 21.37 6.03
N ALA A 26 5.66 21.27 4.98
CA ALA A 26 6.18 19.99 4.53
C ALA A 26 7.11 19.39 5.61
N ARG A 27 6.81 18.16 6.02
CA ARG A 27 7.61 17.37 6.96
C ARG A 27 7.83 15.99 6.36
N THR A 28 8.89 15.33 6.79
CA THR A 28 9.17 13.95 6.38
C THR A 28 8.62 12.97 7.42
N PHE A 29 8.42 11.72 7.04
CA PHE A 29 7.93 10.71 7.98
C PHE A 29 8.92 10.48 9.12
N GLY A 30 10.23 10.57 8.85
CA GLY A 30 11.25 10.49 9.90
C GLY A 30 11.19 11.62 10.92
N PHE A 31 10.76 12.83 10.53
CA PHE A 31 10.54 13.93 11.47
C PHE A 31 9.44 13.60 12.51
N LEU A 32 8.44 12.83 12.10
CA LEU A 32 7.35 12.37 12.96
C LEU A 32 7.69 11.07 13.71
N GLU A 33 8.95 10.65 13.68
CA GLU A 33 9.43 9.38 14.27
C GLU A 33 8.70 8.14 13.72
N LEU A 34 8.11 8.24 12.53
CA LEU A 34 7.51 7.11 11.84
C LEU A 34 8.60 6.25 11.21
N LYS A 35 8.30 4.96 11.06
CA LYS A 35 9.14 3.95 10.45
C LYS A 35 8.50 3.47 9.16
N GLU A 36 9.26 2.76 8.31
CA GLU A 36 8.75 2.21 7.05
C GLU A 36 7.56 1.26 7.30
N ASP A 37 7.65 0.40 8.32
CA ASP A 37 6.56 -0.51 8.73
C ASP A 37 5.25 0.22 9.10
N HIS A 38 5.31 1.42 9.69
CA HIS A 38 4.14 2.24 9.97
C HIS A 38 3.50 2.77 8.67
N ILE A 39 4.31 3.17 7.70
CA ILE A 39 3.85 3.67 6.40
C ILE A 39 3.24 2.52 5.60
N GLU A 40 3.88 1.36 5.58
CA GLU A 40 3.38 0.13 4.97
C GLU A 40 2.02 -0.26 5.54
N ALA A 41 1.89 -0.30 6.87
CA ALA A 41 0.65 -0.66 7.55
C ALA A 41 -0.48 0.35 7.24
N PHE A 42 -0.17 1.63 7.14
CA PHE A 42 -1.12 2.66 6.73
C PHE A 42 -1.57 2.45 5.29
N LEU A 43 -0.62 2.30 4.35
CA LEU A 43 -0.92 2.15 2.92
C LEU A 43 -1.66 0.84 2.60
N ASP A 44 -1.42 -0.23 3.34
CA ASP A 44 -2.11 -1.53 3.19
C ASP A 44 -3.65 -1.44 3.32
N GLY A 45 -4.17 -0.38 3.93
CA GLY A 45 -5.61 -0.09 3.99
C GLY A 45 -6.05 1.15 3.22
N ASN A 46 -5.11 1.91 2.66
CA ASN A 46 -5.35 3.25 2.11
C ASN A 46 -4.54 3.49 0.82
N LEU A 47 -4.45 2.49 -0.07
CA LEU A 47 -3.69 2.60 -1.33
C LEU A 47 -4.25 3.68 -2.27
N ASP A 48 -5.52 4.02 -2.13
CA ASP A 48 -6.19 5.12 -2.82
C ASP A 48 -5.52 6.48 -2.56
N VAL A 49 -4.82 6.63 -1.43
CA VAL A 49 -4.10 7.87 -1.12
C VAL A 49 -3.00 8.17 -2.14
N LEU A 50 -2.41 7.14 -2.76
CA LEU A 50 -1.31 7.29 -3.72
C LEU A 50 -1.75 7.99 -5.02
N PHE A 51 -3.06 7.97 -5.30
CA PHE A 51 -3.63 8.55 -6.52
C PHE A 51 -4.71 9.59 -6.20
N SER A 52 -4.73 10.11 -4.98
CA SER A 52 -5.66 11.15 -4.56
C SER A 52 -5.57 12.36 -5.50
N GLY A 53 -6.67 12.65 -6.20
CA GLY A 53 -6.77 13.75 -7.16
C GLY A 53 -6.70 13.33 -8.63
N ASP A 54 -6.55 12.04 -8.93
CA ASP A 54 -6.70 11.49 -10.29
C ASP A 54 -7.96 10.62 -10.37
N ASP A 55 -9.01 11.12 -11.01
CA ASP A 55 -10.26 10.38 -11.20
C ASP A 55 -10.11 9.16 -12.13
N ASN A 56 -8.97 9.05 -12.85
CA ASN A 56 -8.64 7.90 -13.70
C ASN A 56 -7.62 6.96 -13.03
N ALA A 57 -7.38 7.14 -11.74
CA ALA A 57 -6.46 6.30 -10.97
C ALA A 57 -6.81 4.81 -11.05
N LEU A 58 -5.77 3.98 -11.05
CA LEU A 58 -5.93 2.53 -10.96
C LEU A 58 -6.49 2.14 -9.59
N SER A 59 -7.56 1.35 -9.58
CA SER A 59 -8.04 0.70 -8.35
C SER A 59 -7.06 -0.40 -7.96
N LEU A 60 -6.45 -0.30 -6.79
CA LEU A 60 -5.50 -1.29 -6.29
C LEU A 60 -6.12 -2.16 -5.19
N LEU A 61 -5.98 -3.48 -5.33
CA LEU A 61 -6.28 -4.46 -4.29
C LEU A 61 -4.96 -4.92 -3.64
N PRO A 62 -4.70 -4.62 -2.36
CA PRO A 62 -3.53 -5.14 -1.67
C PRO A 62 -3.63 -6.66 -1.52
N VAL A 63 -2.57 -7.37 -1.94
CA VAL A 63 -2.45 -8.83 -1.86
C VAL A 63 -1.17 -9.30 -1.16
N GLY A 64 -0.25 -8.40 -0.81
CA GLY A 64 0.96 -8.74 -0.08
C GLY A 64 1.55 -7.56 0.69
N ARG A 65 2.21 -7.86 1.81
CA ARG A 65 2.95 -6.90 2.63
C ARG A 65 4.16 -7.58 3.25
N GLN A 66 5.35 -7.01 3.07
CA GLN A 66 6.64 -7.58 3.48
C GLN A 66 6.79 -9.00 2.94
N VAL A 67 6.67 -9.14 1.62
CA VAL A 67 6.72 -10.43 0.93
C VAL A 67 8.17 -10.87 0.80
N PRO A 68 8.59 -11.97 1.43
CA PRO A 68 9.98 -12.41 1.41
C PRO A 68 10.38 -12.86 0.00
N ASN A 69 11.62 -12.58 -0.38
CA ASN A 69 12.24 -13.12 -1.58
C ASN A 69 13.23 -14.25 -1.23
N GLU A 70 13.68 -14.98 -2.25
CA GLU A 70 14.62 -16.10 -2.11
C GLU A 70 16.02 -15.68 -1.63
N PHE A 71 16.33 -14.38 -1.69
CA PHE A 71 17.62 -13.79 -1.34
C PHE A 71 17.62 -13.12 0.05
N GLY A 72 16.57 -13.32 0.86
CA GLY A 72 16.46 -12.80 2.23
C GLY A 72 16.09 -11.32 2.33
N GLY A 73 15.68 -10.68 1.23
CA GLY A 73 15.03 -9.36 1.22
C GLY A 73 13.51 -9.49 1.24
N GLU A 74 12.81 -8.39 1.54
CA GLU A 74 11.35 -8.34 1.57
C GLU A 74 10.84 -7.21 0.67
N CYS A 75 9.83 -7.50 -0.14
CA CYS A 75 9.09 -6.51 -0.91
C CYS A 75 8.04 -5.86 -0.01
N ASP A 76 8.03 -4.52 0.06
CA ASP A 76 7.22 -3.78 1.04
C ASP A 76 5.71 -4.02 0.86
N LEU A 77 5.16 -3.72 -0.31
CA LEU A 77 3.74 -3.96 -0.64
C LEU A 77 3.57 -4.52 -2.06
N VAL A 78 2.57 -5.39 -2.19
CA VAL A 78 2.15 -5.98 -3.47
C VAL A 78 0.64 -5.82 -3.61
N ALA A 79 0.21 -5.34 -4.77
CA ALA A 79 -1.19 -5.17 -5.11
C ALA A 79 -1.51 -5.76 -6.50
N ILE A 80 -2.79 -5.85 -6.81
CA ILE A 80 -3.31 -6.14 -8.14
C ILE A 80 -4.15 -4.94 -8.57
N ASP A 81 -3.96 -4.46 -9.80
CA ASP A 81 -4.80 -3.40 -10.37
C ASP A 81 -6.09 -3.93 -11.02
N SER A 82 -6.91 -3.04 -11.57
CA SER A 82 -8.16 -3.40 -12.23
C SER A 82 -7.98 -4.26 -13.50
N GLU A 83 -6.80 -4.27 -14.09
CA GLU A 83 -6.46 -5.05 -15.29
C GLU A 83 -5.83 -6.40 -14.95
N GLY A 84 -5.67 -6.71 -13.65
CA GLY A 84 -5.04 -7.94 -13.19
C GLY A 84 -3.52 -7.90 -13.23
N CYS A 85 -2.90 -6.74 -13.40
CA CYS A 85 -1.45 -6.59 -13.33
C CYS A 85 -0.97 -6.60 -11.88
N ILE A 86 0.15 -7.27 -11.62
CA ILE A 86 0.83 -7.22 -10.32
C ILE A 86 1.53 -5.87 -10.21
N VAL A 87 1.23 -5.14 -9.14
CA VAL A 87 1.80 -3.84 -8.81
C VAL A 87 2.71 -3.99 -7.60
N ILE A 88 3.97 -3.61 -7.77
CA ILE A 88 5.00 -3.61 -6.72
C ILE A 88 5.16 -2.19 -6.20
N ILE A 89 5.03 -2.01 -4.90
CA ILE A 89 5.14 -0.70 -4.25
C ILE A 89 6.27 -0.78 -3.25
N GLU A 90 7.42 -0.19 -3.60
CA GLU A 90 8.55 -0.03 -2.70
C GLU A 90 8.44 1.32 -1.99
N ILE A 91 8.57 1.31 -0.66
CA ILE A 91 8.37 2.46 0.22
C ILE A 91 9.72 2.86 0.80
N LYS A 92 9.96 4.18 0.88
CA LYS A 92 11.08 4.74 1.63
C LYS A 92 10.58 5.85 2.52
N ARG A 93 10.99 5.84 3.78
CA ARG A 93 10.55 6.82 4.77
C ARG A 93 11.04 8.23 4.45
N ASP A 94 12.32 8.37 4.11
CA ASP A 94 12.94 9.66 3.82
C ASP A 94 13.91 9.56 2.62
N PRO A 95 14.12 10.64 1.84
CA PRO A 95 15.13 10.66 0.77
C PRO A 95 16.57 10.39 1.26
N LYS A 96 16.83 10.59 2.56
CA LYS A 96 18.11 10.25 3.18
C LYS A 96 18.32 8.74 3.27
N ASP A 97 17.26 7.98 3.50
CA ASP A 97 17.32 6.51 3.57
C ASP A 97 17.70 5.93 2.20
N CYS A 98 17.23 6.53 1.10
CA CYS A 98 17.64 6.14 -0.26
C CYS A 98 19.14 6.38 -0.52
N LYS A 99 19.68 7.52 -0.07
CA LYS A 99 21.09 7.92 -0.36
C LYS A 99 22.12 7.15 0.46
N ALA A 100 21.72 6.57 1.58
CA ALA A 100 22.61 5.83 2.46
C ALA A 100 22.85 4.38 2.01
N ARG A 101 22.03 3.85 1.09
CA ARG A 101 22.13 2.46 0.62
C ARG A 101 23.12 2.32 -0.54
N VAL A 102 23.76 1.15 -0.59
CA VAL A 102 24.70 0.77 -1.67
C VAL A 102 23.93 0.48 -2.96
N GLU A 103 22.75 -0.12 -2.83
CA GLU A 103 21.85 -0.39 -3.95
C GLU A 103 20.91 0.82 -4.16
N ALA A 104 20.74 1.22 -5.42
CA ALA A 104 19.80 2.27 -5.79
C ALA A 104 18.35 1.81 -5.55
N PHE A 105 17.49 2.74 -5.13
CA PHE A 105 16.08 2.49 -4.84
C PHE A 105 15.36 1.80 -6.00
N GLU A 106 15.59 2.29 -7.23
CA GLU A 106 14.98 1.74 -8.45
C GLU A 106 15.40 0.29 -8.71
N MET A 107 16.62 -0.08 -8.33
CA MET A 107 17.11 -1.45 -8.51
C MET A 107 16.42 -2.43 -7.57
N GLN A 108 16.03 -1.98 -6.36
CA GLN A 108 15.26 -2.80 -5.43
C GLN A 108 13.90 -3.14 -6.06
N ALA A 109 13.18 -2.12 -6.56
CA ALA A 109 11.90 -2.29 -7.22
C ALA A 109 11.98 -3.19 -8.46
N ILE A 110 13.01 -3.01 -9.32
CA ILE A 110 13.23 -3.84 -10.50
C ILE A 110 13.45 -5.31 -10.12
N ARG A 111 14.30 -5.58 -9.12
CA ARG A 111 14.57 -6.95 -8.66
C ARG A 111 13.29 -7.64 -8.20
N TYR A 112 12.44 -6.93 -7.45
CA TYR A 112 11.15 -7.48 -7.03
C TYR A 112 10.25 -7.73 -8.24
N ALA A 113 10.08 -6.76 -9.14
CA ALA A 113 9.29 -6.96 -10.35
C ALA A 113 9.77 -8.17 -11.18
N SER A 114 11.08 -8.38 -11.31
CA SER A 114 11.66 -9.56 -11.95
C SER A 114 11.32 -10.88 -11.25
N SER A 115 11.25 -10.87 -9.91
CA SER A 115 10.89 -12.07 -9.14
C SER A 115 9.41 -12.44 -9.35
N PHE A 116 8.53 -11.44 -9.38
CA PHE A 116 7.10 -11.64 -9.64
C PHE A 116 6.79 -12.01 -11.10
N ALA A 117 7.70 -11.75 -12.04
CA ALA A 117 7.55 -12.19 -13.43
C ALA A 117 7.55 -13.72 -13.58
N LEU A 118 7.96 -14.47 -12.55
CA LEU A 118 7.93 -15.93 -12.49
C LEU A 118 6.57 -16.49 -12.04
N ILE A 119 5.64 -15.64 -11.60
CA ILE A 119 4.27 -16.05 -11.26
C ILE A 119 3.51 -16.31 -12.55
N GLU A 120 3.12 -17.56 -12.79
CA GLU A 120 2.50 -17.99 -14.05
C GLU A 120 0.96 -17.99 -13.98
N SER A 121 0.39 -18.02 -12.78
CA SER A 121 -1.06 -18.12 -12.58
C SER A 121 -1.57 -17.36 -11.35
N PRO A 122 -2.88 -17.06 -11.29
CA PRO A 122 -3.51 -16.51 -10.08
C PRO A 122 -3.39 -17.43 -8.86
N ASP A 123 -3.38 -18.75 -9.06
CA ASP A 123 -3.23 -19.73 -7.99
C ASP A 123 -1.81 -19.65 -7.39
N ASP A 124 -0.77 -19.50 -8.23
CA ASP A 124 0.60 -19.30 -7.78
C ASP A 124 0.73 -18.01 -6.94
N LEU A 125 0.13 -16.92 -7.42
CA LEU A 125 0.11 -15.66 -6.67
C LEU A 125 -0.61 -15.83 -5.33
N ALA A 126 -1.74 -16.53 -5.32
CA ALA A 126 -2.51 -16.76 -4.11
C ALA A 126 -1.70 -17.57 -3.09
N GLU A 127 -1.09 -18.68 -3.51
CA GLU A 127 -0.34 -19.59 -2.63
C GLU A 127 0.94 -18.96 -2.10
N GLN A 128 1.71 -18.30 -2.97
CA GLN A 128 3.03 -17.77 -2.64
C GLN A 128 2.98 -16.42 -1.93
N VAL A 129 1.91 -15.63 -2.13
CA VAL A 129 1.86 -14.23 -1.69
C VAL A 129 0.63 -13.95 -0.84
N TYR A 130 -0.56 -14.15 -1.39
CA TYR A 130 -1.80 -13.70 -0.72
C TYR A 130 -2.15 -14.51 0.53
N VAL A 131 -2.02 -15.83 0.48
CA VAL A 131 -2.27 -16.72 1.62
C VAL A 131 -1.31 -16.43 2.78
N PRO A 132 0.02 -16.33 2.59
CA PRO A 132 0.96 -15.88 3.62
C PRO A 132 0.58 -14.52 4.23
N TYR A 133 0.23 -13.56 3.38
CA TYR A 133 -0.20 -12.23 3.79
C TYR A 133 -1.45 -12.28 4.69
N LEU A 134 -2.51 -12.97 4.27
CA LEU A 134 -3.73 -13.13 5.06
C LEU A 134 -3.48 -13.82 6.40
N ARG A 135 -2.57 -14.80 6.44
CA ARG A 135 -2.18 -15.50 7.68
C ARG A 135 -1.43 -14.57 8.63
N LYS A 136 -0.46 -13.79 8.12
CA LYS A 136 0.40 -12.91 8.91
C LYS A 136 -0.38 -11.73 9.51
N TYR A 137 -1.34 -11.16 8.77
CA TYR A 137 -2.06 -9.94 9.16
C TYR A 137 -3.55 -10.15 9.43
N LYS A 138 -3.93 -11.38 9.81
CA LYS A 138 -5.32 -11.78 10.05
C LYS A 138 -6.05 -10.86 11.05
N SER A 139 -5.38 -10.46 12.13
CA SER A 139 -5.92 -9.55 13.14
C SER A 139 -6.31 -8.20 12.56
N ASP A 140 -5.45 -7.64 11.72
CA ASP A 140 -5.58 -6.30 11.16
C ASP A 140 -6.72 -6.26 10.15
N LYS A 141 -6.86 -7.33 9.35
CA LYS A 141 -7.95 -7.46 8.37
C LYS A 141 -9.30 -7.75 9.02
N ILE A 142 -9.34 -8.49 10.13
CA ILE A 142 -10.58 -8.68 10.90
C ILE A 142 -11.00 -7.39 11.63
N ALA A 143 -10.05 -6.55 12.05
CA ALA A 143 -10.35 -5.28 12.71
C ALA A 143 -10.80 -4.18 11.73
N GLY A 144 -10.22 -4.14 10.52
CA GLY A 144 -10.57 -3.17 9.47
C GLY A 144 -11.86 -3.51 8.70
N LEU A 145 -12.21 -4.79 8.59
CA LEU A 145 -13.53 -5.25 8.15
C LEU A 145 -14.45 -5.25 9.37
N GLY A 146 -15.07 -4.11 9.69
CA GLY A 146 -16.02 -4.01 10.79
C GLY A 146 -16.92 -5.26 10.86
N MET A 147 -17.00 -5.88 12.05
CA MET A 147 -17.87 -6.99 12.43
C MET A 147 -19.20 -7.00 11.63
N GLY A 148 -19.21 -7.64 10.46
CA GLY A 148 -20.34 -7.53 9.55
C GLY A 148 -20.22 -8.26 8.21
N LEU A 149 -19.02 -8.55 7.71
CA LEU A 149 -18.87 -9.13 6.35
C LEU A 149 -18.14 -10.47 6.25
N LEU A 150 -17.71 -11.08 7.35
CA LEU A 150 -17.12 -12.42 7.32
C LEU A 150 -17.73 -13.42 8.32
N PRO A 151 -19.02 -13.79 8.17
CA PRO A 151 -19.51 -15.03 8.77
C PRO A 151 -19.81 -16.13 7.73
N HIS A 152 -19.19 -16.16 6.53
CA HIS A 152 -19.36 -17.36 5.68
C HIS A 152 -18.35 -17.67 4.53
N LEU A 153 -17.08 -17.24 4.59
CA LEU A 153 -16.08 -17.84 3.70
C LEU A 153 -15.53 -19.12 4.33
N GLU A 154 -16.37 -20.16 4.34
CA GLU A 154 -15.82 -21.52 4.34
C GLU A 154 -15.13 -21.74 3.00
N LEU A 155 -13.82 -22.02 3.06
CA LEU A 155 -12.95 -22.35 1.93
C LEU A 155 -13.31 -23.70 1.30
N ARG A 156 -14.53 -23.84 0.77
CA ARG A 156 -14.98 -25.02 0.02
C ARG A 156 -15.81 -24.58 -1.18
N ASN A 157 -15.35 -24.99 -2.37
CA ASN A 157 -15.89 -24.73 -3.71
C ASN A 157 -15.50 -23.40 -4.38
N LEU A 158 -14.29 -23.37 -4.95
CA LEU A 158 -13.99 -22.49 -6.08
C LEU A 158 -14.45 -23.18 -7.36
N GLY A 159 -15.65 -22.80 -7.82
CA GLY A 159 -16.11 -23.07 -9.18
C GLY A 159 -15.26 -22.33 -10.21
N THR A 160 -15.29 -22.85 -11.44
CA THR A 160 -14.49 -22.43 -12.60
C THR A 160 -14.46 -20.92 -12.82
N TRP A 161 -13.27 -20.32 -12.70
CA TRP A 161 -12.99 -18.94 -13.11
C TRP A 161 -12.61 -18.90 -14.59
N SER A 162 -13.15 -17.93 -15.32
CA SER A 162 -12.87 -17.74 -16.75
C SER A 162 -11.52 -17.04 -16.92
N TYR A 163 -10.57 -17.75 -17.53
CA TYR A 163 -9.20 -17.32 -17.79
C TYR A 163 -9.14 -16.04 -18.64
N HIS A 164 -8.53 -14.98 -18.09
CA HIS A 164 -7.96 -13.89 -18.86
C HIS A 164 -6.44 -13.91 -18.63
N PRO A 165 -5.60 -13.94 -19.68
CA PRO A 165 -4.16 -14.01 -19.52
C PRO A 165 -3.63 -12.76 -18.81
N ILE A 166 -2.84 -12.95 -17.75
CA ILE A 166 -2.11 -11.90 -17.04
C ILE A 166 -1.19 -11.21 -18.06
N ARG A 167 -1.37 -9.91 -18.26
CA ARG A 167 -0.43 -9.09 -19.02
C ARG A 167 0.60 -8.54 -18.05
N ASN A 168 1.85 -9.02 -18.14
CA ASN A 168 2.97 -8.40 -17.46
C ASN A 168 3.30 -7.07 -18.14
N SER A 169 2.70 -5.97 -17.68
CA SER A 169 3.19 -4.62 -17.97
C SER A 169 3.90 -4.08 -16.75
N ILE A 170 5.23 -3.95 -16.86
CA ILE A 170 6.04 -3.24 -15.87
C ILE A 170 5.74 -1.74 -16.07
N THR A 171 4.98 -1.14 -15.17
CA THR A 171 4.83 0.32 -15.08
C THR A 171 5.48 0.79 -13.80
N SER A 172 6.64 1.45 -13.93
CA SER A 172 7.27 2.18 -12.82
C SER A 172 6.71 3.60 -12.79
N GLY A 173 5.74 3.83 -11.90
CA GLY A 173 5.24 5.17 -11.61
C GLY A 173 6.16 5.87 -10.61
N PHE A 174 6.97 6.82 -11.07
CA PHE A 174 7.75 7.69 -10.19
C PHE A 174 6.99 9.00 -9.98
N SER A 175 6.52 9.23 -8.75
CA SER A 175 6.05 10.57 -8.34
C SER A 175 7.15 11.25 -7.54
N TYR A 176 7.83 12.20 -8.17
CA TYR A 176 8.66 13.18 -7.49
C TYR A 176 7.88 14.50 -7.45
N THR A 177 7.36 14.87 -6.29
CA THR A 177 6.99 16.27 -6.04
C THR A 177 8.26 17.07 -5.79
N LYS A 178 8.49 18.10 -6.62
CA LYS A 178 9.56 19.08 -6.46
C LYS A 178 9.29 20.03 -5.31
#